data_AF-A0A9D2CPJ3-F1
#
_entry.id   AF-A0A9D2CPJ3-F1
#
_cell.length_a   1.000
_cell.length_b   1.000
_cell.length_c   1.000
_cell.angle_alpha   90.00
_cell.angle_beta   90.00
_cell.angle_gamma   90.00
#
_symmetry.space_group_name_H-M   'P 1'
#
loop_
_entity.id
_entity.type
_entity.pdbx_description
1 polymer ?
#
loop_
_entity_poly.entity_id
_entity_poly.type
_entity_poly.pdbx_seq_one_letter_code
_entity_poly.pdbx_strand_id
1 'polypeptide(L)'
;MLIEGKDIKIRDFQETDFPQFQALVGDRTNHELAGLEYSIDPSYVHELFEMYKRRDDSHVIAEVKNNTMVGIIEINHRGEYADLAATREIGFVVDQKYRRKGYATQAIQLVVDYGFNQEHLTEIWSSTEENNQVPQKVLEKLGFKYIYSADQALPFATQSNMVKYYLLKK
;
A
#
# COMPACT_ATOMS: atom_id res chain seq x y z
N MET A 1 -0.20 -11.06 -9.64
CA MET A 1 0.09 -11.75 -8.36
C MET A 1 -1.20 -12.30 -7.74
N LEU A 2 -1.14 -13.40 -6.97
CA LEU A 2 -2.26 -13.88 -6.13
C LEU A 2 -1.74 -14.47 -4.81
N ILE A 3 -2.09 -13.85 -3.68
CA ILE A 3 -1.74 -14.31 -2.34
C ILE A 3 -3.02 -14.37 -1.50
N GLU A 4 -3.39 -15.55 -1.02
CA GLU A 4 -4.63 -15.75 -0.26
C GLU A 4 -4.35 -15.82 1.24
N GLY A 5 -5.03 -14.97 2.00
CA GLY A 5 -5.04 -15.01 3.46
C GLY A 5 -6.37 -15.53 4.01
N LYS A 6 -6.60 -15.29 5.30
CA LYS A 6 -7.81 -15.73 5.98
C LYS A 6 -9.06 -14.93 5.58
N ASP A 7 -8.97 -13.59 5.61
CA ASP A 7 -10.13 -12.71 5.41
C ASP A 7 -9.99 -11.86 4.13
N ILE A 8 -8.75 -11.60 3.73
CA ILE A 8 -8.40 -10.91 2.48
C ILE A 8 -7.47 -11.75 1.62
N LYS A 9 -7.43 -11.40 0.34
CA LYS A 9 -6.44 -11.85 -0.64
C LYS A 9 -5.86 -10.64 -1.36
N ILE A 10 -4.62 -10.78 -1.81
CA ILE A 10 -3.94 -9.80 -2.66
C ILE A 10 -3.96 -10.33 -4.07
N ARG A 11 -4.44 -9.53 -5.01
CA ARG A 11 -4.57 -9.93 -6.42
C ARG A 11 -4.39 -8.76 -7.36
N ASP A 12 -4.22 -9.03 -8.64
CA ASP A 12 -4.23 -7.97 -9.66
C ASP A 12 -5.62 -7.32 -9.79
N PHE A 13 -5.61 -6.10 -10.31
CA PHE A 13 -6.81 -5.32 -10.60
C PHE A 13 -7.71 -6.02 -11.63
N GLN A 14 -9.02 -5.89 -11.44
CA GLN A 14 -10.06 -6.41 -12.33
C GLN A 14 -11.03 -5.29 -12.67
N GLU A 15 -11.64 -5.29 -13.86
CA GLU A 15 -12.60 -4.25 -14.28
C GLU A 15 -13.72 -4.00 -13.25
N THR A 16 -14.14 -5.06 -12.56
CA THR A 16 -15.18 -5.00 -11.52
C THR A 16 -14.77 -4.21 -10.27
N ASP A 17 -13.50 -3.87 -10.12
CA ASP A 17 -12.98 -3.08 -9.01
C ASP A 17 -13.17 -1.57 -9.20
N PHE A 18 -13.50 -1.11 -10.41
CA PHE A 18 -13.63 0.31 -10.74
C PHE A 18 -14.54 1.09 -9.77
N PRO A 19 -15.74 0.59 -9.38
CA PRO A 19 -16.59 1.31 -8.44
C PRO A 19 -15.95 1.52 -7.06
N GLN A 20 -15.20 0.53 -6.56
CA GLN A 20 -14.49 0.60 -5.28
C GLN A 20 -13.24 1.47 -5.39
N PHE A 21 -12.51 1.39 -6.50
CA PHE A 21 -11.39 2.26 -6.80
C PHE A 21 -11.82 3.72 -6.87
N GLN A 22 -12.90 4.02 -7.59
CA GLN A 22 -13.48 5.37 -7.68
C GLN A 22 -13.85 5.92 -6.30
N ALA A 23 -14.46 5.10 -5.44
CA ALA A 23 -14.76 5.49 -4.06
C ALA A 23 -13.48 5.76 -3.24
N LEU A 24 -12.41 4.99 -3.47
CA LEU A 24 -11.15 5.12 -2.77
C LEU A 24 -10.41 6.42 -3.12
N VAL A 25 -10.26 6.73 -4.41
CA VAL A 25 -9.58 7.96 -4.90
C VAL A 25 -10.45 9.21 -4.78
N GLY A 26 -11.77 9.04 -4.67
CA GLY A 26 -12.72 10.12 -4.40
C GLY A 26 -12.80 10.54 -2.93
N ASP A 27 -12.15 9.82 -2.02
CA ASP A 27 -12.10 10.16 -0.59
C ASP A 27 -10.82 10.96 -0.28
N ARG A 28 -11.01 12.24 0.01
CA ARG A 28 -9.95 13.18 0.35
C ARG A 28 -9.12 12.75 1.57
N THR A 29 -9.71 12.00 2.49
CA THR A 29 -9.00 11.47 3.66
C THR A 29 -7.94 10.44 3.26
N ASN A 30 -8.18 9.64 2.20
CA ASN A 30 -7.20 8.69 1.70
C ASN A 30 -6.03 9.42 1.04
N HIS A 31 -6.30 10.48 0.29
CA HIS A 31 -5.27 11.34 -0.28
C HIS A 31 -4.42 11.99 0.82
N GLU A 32 -5.05 12.64 1.80
CA GLU A 32 -4.35 13.36 2.87
C GLU A 32 -3.53 12.43 3.79
N LEU A 33 -3.94 11.17 3.98
CA LEU A 33 -3.24 10.27 4.91
C LEU A 33 -2.27 9.29 4.23
N ALA A 34 -2.49 8.96 2.96
CA ALA A 34 -1.74 7.91 2.25
C ALA A 34 -1.08 8.39 0.96
N GLY A 35 -1.21 9.67 0.59
CA GLY A 35 -0.62 10.22 -0.63
C GLY A 35 -1.23 9.68 -1.93
N LEU A 36 -2.41 9.05 -1.85
CA LEU A 36 -3.16 8.53 -2.99
C LEU A 36 -3.62 9.69 -3.90
N GLU A 37 -3.66 9.54 -5.23
CA GLU A 37 -4.26 10.58 -6.08
C GLU A 37 -5.72 10.85 -5.68
N TYR A 38 -6.08 12.14 -5.59
CA TYR A 38 -7.45 12.58 -5.35
C TYR A 38 -8.09 13.08 -6.63
N SER A 39 -9.22 12.50 -7.01
CA SER A 39 -10.10 13.09 -8.02
C SER A 39 -11.53 12.59 -7.89
N ILE A 40 -12.46 13.47 -8.27
CA ILE A 40 -13.87 13.15 -8.46
C ILE A 40 -14.31 13.29 -9.93
N ASP A 41 -13.39 13.66 -10.83
CA ASP A 41 -13.66 13.70 -12.27
C ASP A 41 -13.70 12.28 -12.84
N PRO A 42 -14.83 11.81 -13.40
CA PRO A 42 -14.97 10.43 -13.84
C PRO A 42 -13.97 10.01 -14.93
N SER A 43 -13.60 10.92 -15.83
CA SER A 43 -12.68 10.60 -16.94
C SER A 43 -11.27 10.39 -16.39
N TYR A 44 -10.81 11.31 -15.54
CA TYR A 44 -9.51 11.22 -14.90
C TYR A 44 -9.42 10.04 -13.91
N VAL A 45 -10.49 9.75 -13.16
CA VAL A 45 -10.53 8.57 -12.29
C VAL A 45 -10.44 7.27 -13.10
N HIS A 46 -11.03 7.23 -14.29
CA HIS A 46 -10.87 6.09 -15.19
C HIS A 46 -9.44 5.98 -15.72
N GLU A 47 -8.79 7.09 -16.09
CA GLU A 47 -7.37 7.11 -16.46
C GLU A 47 -6.45 6.62 -15.32
N LEU A 48 -6.72 7.05 -14.08
CA LEU A 48 -6.01 6.57 -12.89
C LEU A 48 -6.20 5.07 -12.71
N PHE A 49 -7.43 4.56 -12.85
CA PHE A 49 -7.70 3.13 -12.74
C PHE A 49 -6.91 2.30 -13.77
N GLU A 50 -6.90 2.74 -15.04
CA GLU A 50 -6.11 2.10 -16.08
C GLU A 50 -4.60 2.20 -15.84
N MET A 51 -4.13 3.30 -15.25
CA MET A 51 -2.73 3.45 -14.83
C MET A 51 -2.38 2.42 -13.75
N TYR A 52 -3.15 2.36 -12.66
CA TYR A 52 -2.93 1.42 -11.56
C TYR A 52 -2.97 -0.04 -12.02
N LYS A 53 -3.89 -0.38 -12.92
CA LYS A 53 -4.03 -1.74 -13.48
C LYS A 53 -2.81 -2.16 -14.32
N ARG A 54 -2.07 -1.22 -14.91
CA ARG A 54 -0.86 -1.49 -15.71
C ARG A 54 0.42 -1.57 -14.88
N ARG A 55 0.37 -1.25 -13.59
CA ARG A 55 1.54 -1.26 -12.72
C ARG A 55 1.79 -2.67 -12.18
N ASP A 56 2.99 -3.18 -12.39
CA ASP A 56 3.38 -4.50 -11.88
C ASP A 56 3.54 -4.51 -10.35
N ASP A 57 3.77 -3.36 -9.74
CA ASP A 57 3.98 -3.18 -8.30
C ASP A 57 2.71 -2.86 -7.51
N SER A 58 1.56 -2.70 -8.17
CA SER A 58 0.31 -2.28 -7.52
C SER A 58 -0.76 -3.35 -7.60
N HIS A 59 -1.28 -3.74 -6.43
CA HIS A 59 -2.24 -4.83 -6.33
C HIS A 59 -3.45 -4.46 -5.45
N VAL A 60 -4.55 -5.14 -5.71
CA VAL A 60 -5.80 -5.01 -4.96
C VAL A 60 -5.73 -5.84 -3.68
N ILE A 61 -6.12 -5.22 -2.56
CA ILE A 61 -6.56 -5.94 -1.36
C ILE A 61 -8.06 -6.22 -1.54
N ALA A 62 -8.46 -7.49 -1.61
CA ALA A 62 -9.86 -7.89 -1.76
C ALA A 62 -10.34 -8.80 -0.61
N GLU A 63 -11.60 -8.69 -0.21
CA GLU A 63 -12.22 -9.66 0.70
C GLU A 63 -12.30 -11.04 0.04
N VAL A 64 -11.92 -12.11 0.75
CA VAL A 64 -12.02 -13.49 0.25
C VAL A 64 -13.48 -13.84 -0.05
N LYS A 65 -14.41 -13.47 0.83
CA LYS A 65 -15.81 -13.91 0.83
C LYS A 65 -16.61 -13.54 -0.44
N ASN A 66 -16.30 -12.40 -1.05
CA ASN A 66 -17.10 -11.80 -2.13
C ASN A 66 -16.24 -11.13 -3.22
N ASN A 67 -14.91 -11.23 -3.12
CA ASN A 67 -13.95 -10.62 -4.03
C ASN A 67 -13.97 -9.08 -4.10
N THR A 68 -14.66 -8.42 -3.18
CA THR A 68 -14.77 -6.94 -3.16
C THR A 68 -13.43 -6.31 -2.88
N MET A 69 -12.97 -5.39 -3.73
CA MET A 69 -11.83 -4.53 -3.45
C MET A 69 -12.08 -3.68 -2.20
N VAL A 70 -11.13 -3.69 -1.28
CA VAL A 70 -11.15 -2.91 -0.04
C VAL A 70 -9.99 -1.94 0.10
N GLY A 71 -9.01 -2.02 -0.79
CA GLY A 71 -7.80 -1.21 -0.73
C GLY A 71 -6.79 -1.59 -1.80
N ILE A 72 -5.64 -0.92 -1.74
CA ILE A 72 -4.49 -1.12 -2.62
C ILE A 72 -3.28 -1.41 -1.75
N ILE A 73 -2.40 -2.28 -2.20
CA ILE A 73 -1.07 -2.51 -1.65
C ILE A 73 -0.06 -2.45 -2.78
N GLU A 74 1.03 -1.71 -2.54
CA GLU A 74 2.11 -1.51 -3.49
C GLU A 74 3.39 -2.16 -2.95
N ILE A 75 4.17 -2.78 -3.83
CA ILE A 75 5.44 -3.46 -3.52
C ILE A 75 6.53 -2.87 -4.41
N ASN A 76 6.95 -1.66 -4.07
CA ASN A 76 7.81 -0.83 -4.89
C ASN A 76 9.28 -1.23 -4.78
N HIS A 77 10.04 -1.14 -5.87
CA HIS A 77 11.49 -1.30 -5.85
C HIS A 77 12.17 -0.10 -5.17
N ARG A 78 13.15 -0.34 -4.29
CA ARG A 78 14.00 0.74 -3.72
C ARG A 78 15.29 0.97 -4.51
N GLY A 79 15.50 0.19 -5.56
CA GLY A 79 16.65 0.27 -6.46
C GLY A 79 16.77 -1.02 -7.26
N GLU A 80 17.35 -0.94 -8.44
CA GLU A 80 17.48 -2.08 -9.37
C GLU A 80 18.87 -2.74 -9.33
N TYR A 81 19.83 -2.14 -8.62
CA TYR A 81 21.23 -2.57 -8.68
C TYR A 81 21.76 -3.04 -7.32
N ALA A 82 22.61 -4.07 -7.37
CA ALA A 82 23.35 -4.62 -6.23
C ALA A 82 22.44 -4.96 -5.03
N ASP A 83 22.85 -4.58 -3.82
CA ASP A 83 22.18 -4.93 -2.56
C ASP A 83 20.72 -4.42 -2.48
N LEU A 84 20.35 -3.44 -3.32
CA LEU A 84 18.98 -2.91 -3.38
C LEU A 84 18.01 -3.82 -4.14
N ALA A 85 18.50 -4.73 -4.98
CA ALA A 85 17.65 -5.63 -5.76
C ALA A 85 16.81 -6.57 -4.86
N ALA A 86 17.34 -6.94 -3.68
CA ALA A 86 16.65 -7.74 -2.66
C ALA A 86 15.87 -6.89 -1.63
N THR A 87 15.60 -5.62 -1.97
CA THR A 87 14.89 -4.67 -1.12
C THR A 87 13.60 -4.19 -1.79
N ARG A 88 12.51 -4.11 -1.02
CA ARG A 88 11.25 -3.49 -1.46
C ARG A 88 10.73 -2.47 -0.44
N GLU A 89 9.84 -1.60 -0.90
CA GLU A 89 9.06 -0.69 -0.05
C GLU A 89 7.57 -0.97 -0.21
N ILE A 90 6.86 -1.12 0.90
CA ILE A 90 5.43 -1.37 0.93
C ILE A 90 4.69 -0.06 1.21
N GLY A 91 3.82 0.33 0.27
CA GLY A 91 2.77 1.33 0.45
C GLY A 91 1.40 0.64 0.52
N PHE A 92 0.45 1.17 1.28
CA PHE A 92 -0.90 0.61 1.31
C PHE A 92 -1.96 1.63 1.68
N VAL A 93 -3.17 1.40 1.20
CA VAL A 93 -4.37 2.14 1.59
C VAL A 93 -5.53 1.18 1.71
N VAL A 94 -6.34 1.35 2.76
CA VAL A 94 -7.60 0.60 2.97
C VAL A 94 -8.71 1.63 3.09
N ASP A 95 -9.76 1.46 2.28
CA ASP A 95 -10.96 2.30 2.30
C ASP A 95 -11.50 2.37 3.74
N GLN A 96 -11.89 3.57 4.15
CA GLN A 96 -12.34 3.88 5.50
C GLN A 96 -13.41 2.91 6.01
N LYS A 97 -14.33 2.44 5.15
CA LYS A 97 -15.41 1.50 5.52
C LYS A 97 -14.92 0.09 5.88
N TYR A 98 -13.68 -0.23 5.53
CA TYR A 98 -13.04 -1.52 5.84
C TYR A 98 -11.90 -1.42 6.86
N ARG A 99 -11.58 -0.22 7.35
CA ARG A 99 -10.61 -0.04 8.44
C ARG A 99 -11.11 -0.69 9.73
N ARG A 100 -10.20 -0.89 10.69
CA ARG A 100 -10.47 -1.53 12.00
C ARG A 100 -10.91 -3.00 11.95
N LYS A 101 -10.89 -3.64 10.77
CA LYS A 101 -11.12 -5.08 10.58
C LYS A 101 -9.83 -5.92 10.56
N GLY A 102 -8.66 -5.29 10.69
CA GLY A 102 -7.36 -5.97 10.64
C GLY A 102 -6.79 -6.18 9.22
N TYR A 103 -7.49 -5.73 8.18
CA TYR A 103 -7.11 -5.99 6.78
C TYR A 103 -5.75 -5.42 6.38
N ALA A 104 -5.40 -4.21 6.82
CA ALA A 104 -4.06 -3.65 6.57
C ALA A 104 -2.97 -4.54 7.18
N THR A 105 -3.12 -4.93 8.45
CA THR A 105 -2.17 -5.81 9.14
C THR A 105 -2.02 -7.15 8.43
N GLN A 106 -3.14 -7.74 8.00
CA GLN A 106 -3.12 -9.00 7.27
C GLN A 106 -2.46 -8.86 5.89
N ALA A 107 -2.79 -7.82 5.13
CA ALA A 107 -2.22 -7.58 3.81
C ALA A 107 -0.71 -7.38 3.87
N ILE A 108 -0.21 -6.56 4.81
CA ILE A 108 1.22 -6.35 4.98
C ILE A 108 1.92 -7.64 5.40
N GLN A 109 1.33 -8.43 6.32
CA GLN A 109 1.92 -9.71 6.72
C GLN A 109 2.01 -10.68 5.53
N LEU A 110 0.98 -10.78 4.69
CA LEU A 110 1.01 -11.64 3.50
C LEU A 110 2.11 -11.21 2.51
N VAL A 111 2.28 -9.90 2.28
CA VAL A 111 3.36 -9.40 1.41
C VAL A 111 4.73 -9.64 2.03
N VAL A 112 4.87 -9.46 3.35
CA VAL A 112 6.12 -9.73 4.06
C VAL A 112 6.50 -11.21 3.95
N ASP A 113 5.56 -12.11 4.21
CA ASP A 113 5.77 -13.55 4.11
C ASP A 113 6.12 -13.96 2.68
N TYR A 114 5.42 -13.41 1.69
CA TYR A 114 5.72 -13.61 0.27
C TYR A 114 7.13 -13.10 -0.08
N GLY A 115 7.45 -11.86 0.30
CA GLY A 115 8.71 -11.21 0.01
C GLY A 115 9.91 -11.96 0.57
N PHE A 116 9.87 -12.37 1.82
CA PHE A 116 10.99 -13.09 2.44
C PHE A 116 11.11 -14.54 2.00
N ASN A 117 9.99 -15.24 1.74
CA ASN A 117 10.01 -16.67 1.47
C ASN A 117 10.06 -17.02 -0.02
N GLN A 118 9.40 -16.24 -0.87
CA GLN A 118 9.30 -16.51 -2.32
C GLN A 118 10.22 -15.62 -3.14
N GLU A 119 10.26 -14.32 -2.84
CA GLU A 119 11.11 -13.35 -3.58
C GLU A 119 12.53 -13.23 -3.01
N HIS A 120 12.83 -13.95 -1.93
CA HIS A 120 14.12 -13.95 -1.25
C HIS A 120 14.62 -12.54 -0.86
N LEU A 121 13.70 -11.62 -0.56
CA LEU A 121 14.05 -10.29 -0.06
C LEU A 121 14.81 -10.42 1.26
N THR A 122 15.72 -9.47 1.49
CA THR A 122 16.47 -9.34 2.75
C THR A 122 15.94 -8.18 3.58
N GLU A 123 15.35 -7.18 2.93
CA GLU A 123 14.83 -5.96 3.55
C GLU A 123 13.47 -5.56 2.96
N ILE A 124 12.55 -5.23 3.84
CA ILE A 124 11.26 -4.64 3.48
C ILE A 124 11.12 -3.35 4.26
N TRP A 125 10.95 -2.26 3.52
CA TRP A 125 10.73 -0.93 4.07
C TRP A 125 9.25 -0.57 3.99
N SER A 126 8.85 0.37 4.82
CA SER A 126 7.58 1.08 4.68
C SER A 126 7.72 2.46 5.29
N SER A 127 6.94 3.40 4.79
CA SER A 127 7.01 4.78 5.20
C SER A 127 5.60 5.30 5.51
N THR A 128 5.54 6.28 6.42
CA THR A 128 4.29 6.94 6.78
C THR A 128 4.58 8.34 7.28
N GLU A 129 3.67 9.27 7.03
CA GLU A 129 3.75 10.59 7.66
C GLU A 129 3.85 10.48 9.18
N GLU A 130 4.66 11.36 9.76
CA GLU A 130 4.89 11.44 11.21
C GLU A 130 3.59 11.62 11.99
N ASN A 131 2.63 12.37 11.45
CA ASN A 131 1.34 12.63 12.09
C ASN A 131 0.33 11.49 11.88
N ASN A 132 0.56 10.57 10.94
CA ASN A 132 -0.32 9.43 10.70
C ASN A 132 0.05 8.24 11.60
N GLN A 133 -0.48 8.26 12.82
CA GLN A 133 -0.12 7.30 13.89
C GLN A 133 -0.67 5.87 13.69
N VAL A 134 -1.70 5.70 12.86
CA VAL A 134 -2.36 4.39 12.66
C VAL A 134 -1.46 3.38 11.94
N PRO A 135 -0.89 3.68 10.75
CA PRO A 135 0.05 2.78 10.08
C PRO A 135 1.32 2.54 10.91
N GLN A 136 1.83 3.54 11.65
CA GLN A 136 2.99 3.36 12.55
C GLN A 136 2.77 2.19 13.53
N LYS A 137 1.60 2.15 14.19
CA LYS A 137 1.25 1.05 15.11
C LYS A 137 1.11 -0.30 14.41
N VAL A 138 0.63 -0.32 13.17
CA VAL A 138 0.55 -1.55 12.37
C VAL A 138 1.95 -2.07 12.05
N LEU A 139 2.85 -1.20 11.59
CA LEU A 139 4.24 -1.53 11.27
C LEU A 139 4.98 -2.05 12.51
N GLU A 140 4.90 -1.34 13.63
CA GLU A 140 5.53 -1.76 14.89
C GLU A 140 5.03 -3.13 15.38
N LYS A 141 3.71 -3.38 15.27
CA LYS A 141 3.11 -4.68 15.63
C LYS A 141 3.63 -5.82 14.75
N LEU A 142 3.91 -5.54 13.48
CA LEU A 142 4.48 -6.49 12.52
C LEU A 142 6.01 -6.62 12.62
N GLY A 143 6.62 -5.97 13.62
CA GLY A 143 8.05 -6.10 13.92
C GLY A 143 8.95 -5.11 13.19
N PHE A 144 8.41 -4.24 12.35
CA PHE A 144 9.17 -3.18 11.70
C PHE A 144 9.79 -2.25 12.77
N LYS A 145 11.01 -1.78 12.51
CA LYS A 145 11.75 -0.87 13.38
C LYS A 145 11.86 0.49 12.70
N TYR A 146 11.56 1.55 13.45
CA TYR A 146 11.84 2.92 13.02
C TYR A 146 13.36 3.09 12.83
N ILE A 147 13.77 3.68 11.70
CA ILE A 147 15.18 3.92 11.37
C ILE A 147 15.48 5.42 11.34
N TYR A 148 14.72 6.19 10.55
CA TYR A 148 14.93 7.63 10.40
C TYR A 148 13.64 8.33 9.95
N SER A 149 13.63 9.66 10.06
CA SER A 149 12.65 10.52 9.41
C SER A 149 13.34 11.41 8.38
N ALA A 150 12.64 11.71 7.29
CA ALA A 150 13.11 12.66 6.28
C ALA A 150 11.96 13.56 5.85
N ASP A 151 12.30 14.80 5.51
CA ASP A 151 11.37 15.72 4.87
C ASP A 151 11.19 15.28 3.41
N GLN A 152 9.97 14.94 3.04
CA GLN A 152 9.66 14.41 1.72
C GLN A 152 8.46 15.14 1.13
N ALA A 153 8.62 15.63 -0.09
CA ALA A 153 7.49 15.99 -0.92
C ALA A 153 6.76 14.70 -1.29
N LEU A 154 5.59 14.46 -0.67
CA LEU A 154 4.75 13.35 -1.10
C LEU A 154 4.25 13.63 -2.52
N PRO A 155 4.12 12.58 -3.37
CA PRO A 155 3.44 12.73 -4.64
C PRO A 155 2.10 13.44 -4.42
N PHE A 156 1.83 14.48 -5.21
CA PHE A 156 0.56 15.23 -5.19
C PHE A 156 0.29 16.08 -3.94
N ALA A 157 1.19 16.11 -2.95
CA ALA A 157 1.13 17.06 -1.85
C ALA A 157 1.77 18.40 -2.24
N THR A 158 1.15 19.51 -1.84
CA THR A 158 1.68 20.87 -2.08
C THR A 158 2.79 21.27 -1.11
N GLN A 159 3.02 20.47 -0.07
CA GLN A 159 4.01 20.70 0.97
C GLN A 159 4.78 19.42 1.24
N SER A 160 6.04 19.58 1.64
CA SER A 160 6.83 18.47 2.14
C SER A 160 6.41 18.14 3.57
N ASN A 161 6.26 16.86 3.85
CA ASN A 161 5.85 16.35 5.15
C ASN A 161 7.01 15.54 5.74
N MET A 162 7.13 15.57 7.08
CA MET A 162 8.05 14.68 7.77
C MET A 162 7.53 13.24 7.66
N VAL A 163 8.28 12.39 6.97
CA VAL A 163 7.95 10.97 6.75
C VAL A 163 8.89 10.10 7.58
N LYS A 164 8.30 9.18 8.35
CA LYS A 164 9.04 8.18 9.13
C LYS A 164 9.24 6.92 8.29
N TYR A 165 10.48 6.44 8.28
CA TYR A 165 10.88 5.23 7.58
C TYR A 165 11.10 4.09 8.56
N TYR A 166 10.49 2.96 8.24
CA TYR A 166 10.51 1.74 9.01
C TYR A 166 11.09 0.60 8.19
N LEU A 167 11.83 -0.30 8.85
CA LEU A 167 12.51 -1.42 8.23
C LEU A 167 12.20 -2.71 8.97
N LEU A 168 11.89 -3.75 8.20
CA LEU A 168 11.87 -5.14 8.62
C LEU A 168 12.97 -5.89 7.87
N LYS A 169 13.81 -6.61 8.62
CA LYS A 169 14.83 -7.51 8.06
C LYS A 169 14.45 -8.97 8.34
N LYS A 170 14.86 -9.86 7.45
CA LYS A 170 14.68 -11.31 7.59
C LYS A 170 15.53 -11.87 8.74
#